data_AF-A0A0F4VEM9-F1
#
_entry.id   AF-A0A0F4VEM9-F1
#
_cell.length_a   1.000
_cell.length_b   1.000
_cell.length_c   1.000
_cell.angle_alpha   90.00
_cell.angle_beta   90.00
_cell.angle_gamma   90.00
#
_symmetry.space_group_name_H-M   'P 1'
#
loop_
_entity.id
_entity.type
_entity.pdbx_description
1 polymer ?
#
loop_
_entity_poly.entity_id
_entity_poly.type
_entity_poly.pdbx_seq_one_letter_code
_entity_poly.pdbx_strand_id
1 'polypeptide(L)'
;MTVVSEQPKINMGEVDAARRALLSGFDNVSPELLKQITKAALLALHKVNWNKYNEQRYGRVPVAIQDAIFLPDLPPVPKPFRSWAEVEAFLFGGLQDCDYENKDYKMKYVVEHTFLPDGIDPNNDRLIYEVKGVFGDINEAMKYVRVAEQNNVHFIFVLQEKNIIVPFSKPRVNGSRQTMEEWIKQKKFSFCYVGEEETFRKTTEYQRLVTHFGKGLNSLKDALRTNSSATLH
;
A
#
# COMPACT_ATOMS: atom_id res chain seq x y z
N MET A 1 62.89 -2.02 -19.22
CA MET A 1 61.75 -1.38 -19.91
C MET A 1 60.50 -1.72 -19.14
N THR A 2 59.94 -0.76 -18.41
CA THR A 2 58.72 -0.94 -17.63
C THR A 2 57.54 -0.86 -18.59
N VAL A 3 56.84 -1.97 -18.81
CA VAL A 3 55.60 -1.97 -19.61
C VAL A 3 54.55 -1.25 -18.76
N VAL A 4 54.29 0.00 -19.08
CA VAL A 4 53.18 0.75 -18.53
C VAL A 4 51.92 0.11 -19.13
N SER A 5 51.21 -0.72 -18.36
CA SER A 5 49.92 -1.23 -18.79
C SER A 5 48.99 -0.04 -19.00
N GLU A 6 48.57 0.22 -20.22
CA GLU A 6 47.58 1.25 -20.49
C GLU A 6 46.35 0.99 -19.64
N GLN A 7 45.91 2.00 -18.89
CA GLN A 7 44.69 1.88 -18.13
C GLN A 7 43.51 1.69 -19.11
N PRO A 8 42.58 0.77 -18.82
CA PRO A 8 41.43 0.55 -19.67
C PRO A 8 40.66 1.86 -19.85
N LYS A 9 40.50 2.30 -21.11
CA LYS A 9 39.73 3.49 -21.47
C LYS A 9 38.25 3.12 -21.58
N ILE A 10 37.37 3.95 -21.01
CA ILE A 10 35.92 3.77 -21.11
C ILE A 10 35.41 4.55 -22.31
N ASN A 11 34.69 3.89 -23.21
CA ASN A 11 34.00 4.53 -24.33
C ASN A 11 32.56 4.89 -23.93
N MET A 12 32.29 6.19 -23.70
CA MET A 12 30.95 6.65 -23.29
C MET A 12 29.87 6.39 -24.34
N GLY A 13 30.21 6.32 -25.64
CA GLY A 13 29.26 5.96 -26.69
C GLY A 13 28.77 4.52 -26.58
N GLU A 14 29.65 3.60 -26.18
CA GLU A 14 29.30 2.19 -25.90
C GLU A 14 28.43 2.08 -24.64
N VAL A 15 28.72 2.88 -23.61
CA VAL A 15 27.91 2.94 -22.38
C VAL A 15 26.48 3.41 -22.70
N ASP A 16 26.34 4.46 -23.49
CA ASP A 16 25.02 4.98 -23.88
C ASP A 16 24.25 4.01 -24.79
N ALA A 17 24.96 3.32 -25.69
CA ALA A 17 24.36 2.27 -26.51
C ALA A 17 23.84 1.11 -25.66
N ALA A 18 24.63 0.64 -24.68
CA ALA A 18 24.21 -0.39 -23.74
C ALA A 18 23.01 0.07 -22.89
N ARG A 19 23.02 1.29 -22.36
CA ARG A 19 21.87 1.87 -21.63
C ARG A 19 20.59 1.89 -22.45
N ARG A 20 20.66 2.34 -23.72
CA ARG A 20 19.50 2.34 -24.63
C ARG A 20 19.00 0.93 -24.91
N ALA A 21 19.92 -0.02 -25.15
CA ALA A 21 19.55 -1.41 -25.40
C ALA A 21 18.81 -2.02 -24.20
N LEU A 22 19.29 -1.77 -22.97
CA LEU A 22 18.68 -2.25 -21.72
C LEU A 22 17.25 -1.74 -21.52
N LEU A 23 16.92 -0.52 -21.97
CA LEU A 23 15.57 0.03 -21.85
C LEU A 23 14.53 -0.74 -22.67
N SER A 24 14.92 -1.30 -23.82
CA SER A 24 14.02 -2.06 -24.70
C SER A 24 14.06 -3.58 -24.45
N GLY A 25 14.91 -4.07 -23.55
CA GLY A 25 15.13 -5.49 -23.29
C GLY A 25 16.62 -5.78 -23.16
N PHE A 26 17.08 -6.98 -23.48
CA PHE A 26 18.51 -7.29 -23.48
C PHE A 26 18.98 -8.13 -24.67
N ASP A 27 18.11 -8.39 -25.65
CA ASP A 27 18.39 -9.22 -26.82
C ASP A 27 19.56 -8.68 -27.67
N ASN A 28 19.77 -7.36 -27.66
CA ASN A 28 20.83 -6.68 -28.41
C ASN A 28 22.09 -6.41 -27.58
N VAL A 29 22.17 -6.93 -26.35
CA VAL A 29 23.34 -6.80 -25.47
C VAL A 29 24.04 -8.16 -25.43
N SER A 30 25.35 -8.19 -25.66
CA SER A 30 26.07 -9.47 -25.59
C SER A 30 25.97 -10.07 -24.18
N PRO A 31 25.84 -11.40 -24.03
CA PRO A 31 25.72 -12.03 -22.70
C PRO A 31 26.87 -11.69 -21.75
N GLU A 32 28.10 -11.59 -22.27
CA GLU A 32 29.28 -11.21 -21.49
C GLU A 32 29.20 -9.76 -20.99
N LEU A 33 28.81 -8.81 -21.86
CA LEU A 33 28.62 -7.42 -21.46
C LEU A 33 27.48 -7.30 -20.43
N LEU A 34 26.37 -8.00 -20.64
CA LEU A 34 25.24 -8.01 -19.71
C LEU A 34 25.66 -8.56 -18.34
N LYS A 35 26.48 -9.62 -18.30
CA LYS A 35 27.04 -10.18 -17.07
C LYS A 35 27.95 -9.19 -16.35
N GLN A 36 28.81 -8.48 -17.08
CA GLN A 36 29.68 -7.46 -16.49
C GLN A 36 28.90 -6.28 -15.91
N ILE A 37 27.90 -5.78 -16.64
CA ILE A 37 26.99 -4.73 -16.16
C ILE A 37 26.27 -5.19 -14.89
N THR A 38 25.74 -6.42 -14.91
CA THR A 38 25.04 -7.02 -13.76
C THR A 38 25.93 -7.07 -12.52
N LYS A 39 27.15 -7.59 -12.66
CA LYS A 39 28.13 -7.65 -11.56
C LYS A 39 28.51 -6.27 -11.04
N ALA A 40 28.71 -5.29 -11.91
CA ALA A 40 29.04 -3.92 -11.52
C ALA A 40 27.88 -3.27 -10.75
N ALA A 41 26.64 -3.46 -11.20
CA ALA A 41 25.45 -2.95 -10.54
C ALA A 41 25.25 -3.59 -9.15
N LEU A 42 25.42 -4.91 -9.04
CA LEU A 42 25.36 -5.61 -7.75
C LEU A 42 26.46 -5.16 -6.80
N LEU A 43 27.69 -4.98 -7.28
CA LEU A 43 28.79 -4.48 -6.45
C LEU A 43 28.48 -3.09 -5.87
N ALA A 44 27.84 -2.21 -6.65
CA ALA A 44 27.39 -0.91 -6.17
C ALA A 44 26.27 -1.05 -5.12
N LEU A 45 25.30 -1.92 -5.35
CA LEU A 45 24.20 -2.20 -4.40
C LEU A 45 24.68 -2.84 -3.09
N HIS A 46 25.72 -3.68 -3.14
CA HIS A 46 26.33 -4.28 -1.94
C HIS A 46 27.01 -3.27 -1.02
N LYS A 47 27.36 -2.08 -1.51
CA LYS A 47 27.92 -1.00 -0.70
C LYS A 47 26.85 -0.20 0.05
N VAL A 48 25.57 -0.36 -0.30
CA VAL A 48 24.46 0.33 0.37
C VAL A 48 24.23 -0.29 1.74
N ASN A 49 24.18 0.54 2.78
CA ASN A 49 23.69 0.11 4.08
C ASN A 49 22.15 0.04 4.06
N TRP A 50 21.63 -1.12 3.66
CA TRP A 50 20.18 -1.33 3.45
C TRP A 50 19.33 -1.10 4.69
N ASN A 51 19.82 -1.45 5.88
CA ASN A 51 19.08 -1.23 7.13
C ASN A 51 18.90 0.26 7.41
N LYS A 52 19.99 1.05 7.32
CA LYS A 52 19.92 2.51 7.46
C LYS A 52 19.08 3.16 6.37
N TYR A 53 19.21 2.69 5.13
CA TYR A 53 18.39 3.17 4.02
C TYR A 53 16.89 2.93 4.26
N ASN A 54 16.52 1.75 4.75
CA ASN A 54 15.13 1.41 5.05
C ASN A 54 14.58 2.26 6.20
N GLU A 55 15.37 2.47 7.25
CA GLU A 55 14.99 3.36 8.36
C GLU A 55 14.78 4.80 7.88
N GLN A 56 15.68 5.34 7.07
CA GLN A 56 15.51 6.65 6.44
C GLN A 56 14.24 6.72 5.59
N ARG A 57 13.94 5.67 4.82
CA ARG A 57 12.82 5.68 3.87
C ARG A 57 11.46 5.49 4.53
N TYR A 58 11.38 4.66 5.57
CA TYR A 58 10.13 4.17 6.14
C TYR A 58 9.98 4.44 7.65
N GLY A 59 11.09 4.68 8.38
CA GLY A 59 11.12 4.86 9.83
C GLY A 59 10.57 6.18 10.35
N ARG A 60 10.12 7.09 9.46
CA ARG A 60 9.55 8.40 9.80
C ARG A 60 10.49 9.31 10.61
N VAL A 61 11.79 9.01 10.66
CA VAL A 61 12.80 9.84 11.31
C VAL A 61 13.39 10.80 10.27
N PRO A 62 13.35 12.12 10.49
CA PRO A 62 14.07 13.07 9.65
C PRO A 62 15.57 12.78 9.66
N VAL A 63 16.19 12.74 8.48
CA VAL A 63 17.64 12.53 8.32
C VAL A 63 18.25 13.82 7.77
N ALA A 64 19.39 14.22 8.35
CA ALA A 64 20.12 15.38 7.84
C ALA A 64 20.71 15.07 6.46
N ILE A 65 20.82 16.08 5.59
CA ILE A 65 21.17 15.86 4.17
C ILE A 65 22.52 15.17 3.98
N GLN A 66 23.48 15.43 4.88
CA GLN A 66 24.81 14.82 4.85
C GLN A 66 24.81 13.33 5.23
N ASP A 67 23.78 12.89 5.96
CA ASP A 67 23.59 11.51 6.40
C ASP A 67 22.61 10.77 5.49
N ALA A 68 22.02 11.47 4.52
CA ALA A 68 21.06 10.91 3.60
C ALA A 68 21.74 9.90 2.66
N ILE A 69 21.27 8.66 2.70
CA ILE A 69 21.69 7.60 1.80
C ILE A 69 20.92 7.75 0.49
N PHE A 70 21.65 8.00 -0.59
CA PHE A 70 21.14 7.93 -1.96
C PHE A 70 21.53 6.58 -2.56
N LEU A 71 20.60 5.96 -3.28
CA LEU A 71 20.92 4.76 -4.05
C LEU A 71 21.86 5.13 -5.20
N PRO A 72 22.78 4.24 -5.60
CA PRO A 72 23.64 4.49 -6.76
C PRO A 72 22.81 4.67 -8.03
N ASP A 73 23.25 5.57 -8.92
CA ASP A 73 22.70 5.65 -10.27
C ASP A 73 23.17 4.44 -11.08
N LEU A 74 22.24 3.53 -11.37
CA LEU A 74 22.53 2.28 -12.07
C LEU A 74 21.98 2.33 -13.49
N PRO A 75 22.56 1.56 -14.44
CA PRO A 75 21.92 1.32 -15.71
C PRO A 75 20.50 0.74 -15.52
N PRO A 76 19.58 1.00 -16.47
CA PRO A 76 18.24 0.43 -16.43
C PRO A 76 18.28 -1.09 -16.31
N VAL A 77 17.47 -1.65 -15.41
CA VAL A 77 17.28 -3.10 -15.34
C VAL A 77 16.58 -3.54 -16.63
N PRO A 78 17.10 -4.54 -17.35
CA PRO A 78 16.49 -5.00 -18.58
C PRO A 78 15.17 -5.73 -18.31
N LYS A 79 14.14 -5.43 -19.10
CA LYS A 79 12.88 -6.17 -19.05
C LYS A 79 13.10 -7.64 -19.44
N PRO A 80 12.39 -8.60 -18.83
CA PRO A 80 11.26 -8.42 -17.90
C PRO A 80 11.67 -8.27 -16.42
N PHE A 81 12.95 -8.34 -16.09
CA PHE A 81 13.43 -8.33 -14.71
C PHE A 81 13.13 -7.01 -13.99
N ARG A 82 12.92 -7.08 -12.67
CA ARG A 82 12.60 -5.91 -11.82
C ARG A 82 13.78 -5.45 -10.98
N SER A 83 14.84 -6.26 -10.91
CA SER A 83 16.06 -5.94 -10.18
C SER A 83 17.29 -6.57 -10.83
N TRP A 84 18.47 -5.98 -10.61
CA TRP A 84 19.74 -6.59 -11.01
C TRP A 84 20.02 -7.92 -10.29
N ALA A 85 19.43 -8.13 -9.11
CA ALA A 85 19.50 -9.40 -8.40
C ALA A 85 18.74 -10.51 -9.14
N GLU A 86 17.59 -10.21 -9.75
CA GLU A 86 16.87 -11.15 -10.60
C GLU A 86 17.64 -11.47 -11.88
N VAL A 87 18.25 -10.46 -12.52
CA VAL A 87 19.11 -10.67 -13.70
C VAL A 87 20.24 -11.65 -13.37
N GLU A 88 20.96 -11.42 -12.27
CA GLU A 88 22.02 -12.34 -11.83
C GLU A 88 21.45 -13.73 -11.56
N ALA A 89 20.40 -13.84 -10.74
CA ALA A 89 19.88 -15.14 -10.30
C ALA A 89 19.38 -16.01 -11.47
N PHE A 90 18.60 -15.42 -12.38
CA PHE A 90 17.92 -16.14 -13.47
C PHE A 90 18.71 -16.23 -14.77
N LEU A 91 19.66 -15.32 -15.05
CA LEU A 91 20.48 -15.40 -16.27
C LEU A 91 21.89 -15.94 -16.04
N PHE A 92 22.48 -15.74 -14.86
CA PHE A 92 23.90 -16.03 -14.62
C PHE A 92 24.20 -16.85 -13.36
N GLY A 93 23.18 -17.06 -12.53
CA GLY A 93 23.28 -17.66 -11.20
C GLY A 93 22.62 -19.04 -11.13
N GLY A 94 22.16 -19.39 -9.94
CA GLY A 94 21.64 -20.73 -9.64
C GLY A 94 20.19 -20.99 -10.05
N LEU A 95 19.47 -20.04 -10.66
CA LEU A 95 18.06 -20.19 -11.05
C LEU A 95 17.86 -20.18 -12.57
N GLN A 96 18.90 -20.48 -13.35
CA GLN A 96 18.85 -20.49 -14.83
C GLN A 96 17.88 -21.52 -15.42
N ASP A 97 17.60 -22.58 -14.66
CA ASP A 97 16.67 -23.65 -15.00
C ASP A 97 15.23 -23.37 -14.51
N CYS A 98 15.00 -22.25 -13.83
CA CYS A 98 13.69 -21.85 -13.34
C CYS A 98 12.98 -20.91 -14.33
N ASP A 99 11.69 -21.14 -14.57
CA ASP A 99 10.88 -20.23 -15.38
C ASP A 99 10.60 -18.91 -14.62
N TYR A 100 11.20 -17.81 -15.07
CA TYR A 100 10.94 -16.48 -14.51
C TYR A 100 9.49 -16.04 -14.74
N GLU A 101 8.79 -15.66 -13.66
CA GLU A 101 7.40 -15.15 -13.68
C GLU A 101 6.40 -15.97 -14.52
N ASN A 102 6.49 -17.31 -14.47
CA ASN A 102 5.55 -18.18 -15.17
C ASN A 102 4.11 -17.98 -14.66
N LYS A 103 3.23 -17.52 -15.57
CA LYS A 103 1.84 -17.14 -15.26
C LYS A 103 0.95 -18.34 -14.94
N ASP A 104 1.34 -19.54 -15.37
CA ASP A 104 0.58 -20.78 -15.09
C ASP A 104 0.64 -21.15 -13.60
N TYR A 105 1.63 -20.64 -12.87
CA TYR A 105 1.81 -20.87 -11.43
C TYR A 105 1.29 -19.71 -10.56
N LYS A 106 0.39 -18.87 -11.10
CA LYS A 106 -0.18 -17.77 -10.32
C LYS A 106 -1.14 -18.30 -9.24
N MET A 107 -0.70 -18.21 -7.99
CA MET A 107 -1.47 -18.67 -6.82
C MET A 107 -2.45 -17.61 -6.31
N LYS A 108 -3.69 -18.03 -6.04
CA LYS A 108 -4.68 -17.21 -5.31
C LYS A 108 -4.46 -17.39 -3.81
N TYR A 109 -4.52 -16.29 -3.06
CA TYR A 109 -4.51 -16.30 -1.60
C TYR A 109 -5.51 -15.28 -1.06
N VAL A 110 -5.94 -15.48 0.19
CA VAL A 110 -6.84 -14.58 0.93
C VAL A 110 -6.21 -14.30 2.29
N VAL A 111 -6.34 -13.08 2.78
CA VAL A 111 -5.98 -12.70 4.16
C VAL A 111 -7.27 -12.30 4.86
N GLU A 112 -7.59 -13.01 5.94
CA GLU A 112 -8.77 -12.72 6.75
C GLU A 112 -8.46 -11.69 7.82
N HIS A 113 -9.44 -10.83 8.09
CA HIS A 113 -9.36 -9.79 9.10
C HIS A 113 -10.65 -9.76 9.91
N THR A 114 -10.52 -9.48 11.21
CA THR A 114 -11.65 -9.23 12.10
C THR A 114 -11.75 -7.74 12.41
N PHE A 115 -12.98 -7.26 12.56
CA PHE A 115 -13.26 -5.90 13.01
C PHE A 115 -13.96 -5.95 14.37
N LEU A 116 -13.45 -5.18 15.32
CA LEU A 116 -14.07 -4.96 16.62
C LEU A 116 -14.54 -3.50 16.67
N PRO A 117 -15.85 -3.23 16.76
CA PRO A 117 -16.37 -1.87 16.87
C PRO A 117 -16.08 -1.28 18.26
N ASP A 118 -15.97 0.05 18.33
CA ASP A 118 -15.87 0.76 19.62
C ASP A 118 -17.20 0.71 20.39
N GLY A 119 -18.34 0.77 19.68
CA GLY A 119 -19.67 0.70 20.29
C GLY A 119 -20.76 0.17 19.35
N ILE A 120 -21.80 -0.40 19.95
CA ILE A 120 -23.01 -0.88 19.27
C ILE A 120 -24.20 -0.08 19.80
N ASP A 121 -25.09 0.37 18.92
CA ASP A 121 -26.31 1.05 19.37
C ASP A 121 -27.23 0.08 20.12
N PRO A 122 -27.72 0.45 21.33
CA PRO A 122 -28.55 -0.43 22.13
C PRO A 122 -29.94 -0.70 21.52
N ASN A 123 -30.39 0.13 20.57
CA ASN A 123 -31.71 0.00 19.95
C ASN A 123 -31.66 -0.70 18.59
N ASN A 124 -30.47 -0.81 17.97
CA ASN A 124 -30.28 -1.49 16.69
C ASN A 124 -28.82 -1.96 16.57
N ASP A 125 -28.60 -3.27 16.68
CA ASP A 125 -27.25 -3.86 16.73
C ASP A 125 -26.49 -3.83 15.39
N ARG A 126 -27.09 -3.26 14.34
CA ARG A 126 -26.45 -2.97 13.05
C ARG A 126 -25.94 -1.54 12.92
N LEU A 127 -26.19 -0.70 13.92
CA LEU A 127 -25.62 0.64 14.00
C LEU A 127 -24.37 0.60 14.88
N ILE A 128 -23.24 0.96 14.29
CA ILE A 128 -21.92 0.90 14.91
C ILE A 128 -21.43 2.31 15.19
N TYR A 129 -20.99 2.56 16.42
CA TYR A 129 -20.24 3.77 16.76
C TYR A 129 -18.74 3.48 16.66
N GLU A 130 -18.03 4.39 16.00
CA GLU A 130 -16.56 4.37 15.90
C GLU A 130 -16.02 5.75 16.28
N VAL A 131 -15.22 5.82 17.35
CA VAL A 131 -14.56 7.05 17.76
C VAL A 131 -13.30 7.23 16.92
N LYS A 132 -13.18 8.38 16.25
CA LYS A 132 -12.11 8.59 15.28
C LYS A 132 -11.44 9.94 15.37
N GLY A 133 -10.12 9.91 15.61
CA GLY A 133 -9.25 11.07 15.45
C GLY A 133 -8.97 11.37 13.97
N VAL A 134 -8.31 10.45 13.26
CA VAL A 134 -8.02 10.59 11.83
C VAL A 134 -8.05 9.23 11.12
N PHE A 135 -8.38 9.20 9.83
CA PHE A 135 -8.08 8.05 8.98
C PHE A 135 -6.63 8.16 8.51
N GLY A 136 -5.74 7.30 8.99
CA GLY A 136 -4.30 7.36 8.72
C GLY A 136 -3.96 7.10 7.26
N ASP A 137 -4.61 6.12 6.64
CA ASP A 137 -4.46 5.82 5.21
C ASP A 137 -5.77 5.35 4.56
N ILE A 138 -5.72 5.15 3.24
CA ILE A 138 -6.90 4.74 2.46
C ILE A 138 -7.35 3.31 2.81
N ASN A 139 -6.43 2.41 3.21
CA ASN A 139 -6.77 1.03 3.54
C ASN A 139 -7.55 0.98 4.86
N GLU A 140 -7.10 1.76 5.85
CA GLU A 140 -7.82 1.95 7.11
C GLU A 140 -9.22 2.52 6.86
N ALA A 141 -9.36 3.53 6.01
CA ALA A 141 -10.67 4.10 5.69
C ALA A 141 -11.57 3.09 4.95
N MET A 142 -11.02 2.38 3.97
CA MET A 142 -11.77 1.39 3.18
C MET A 142 -12.20 0.17 4.00
N LYS A 143 -11.53 -0.15 5.11
CA LYS A 143 -11.97 -1.18 6.08
C LYS A 143 -13.44 -0.99 6.47
N TYR A 144 -13.84 0.24 6.82
CA TYR A 144 -15.21 0.53 7.25
C TYR A 144 -16.24 0.28 6.15
N VAL A 145 -15.89 0.63 4.91
CA VAL A 145 -16.73 0.36 3.73
C VAL A 145 -16.89 -1.15 3.56
N ARG A 146 -15.81 -1.93 3.65
CA ARG A 146 -15.87 -3.39 3.51
C ARG A 146 -16.69 -4.05 4.62
N VAL A 147 -16.47 -3.64 5.87
CA VAL A 147 -17.24 -4.15 7.01
C VAL A 147 -18.73 -3.85 6.83
N ALA A 148 -19.09 -2.61 6.44
CA ALA A 148 -20.46 -2.20 6.18
C ALA A 148 -21.12 -3.01 5.06
N GLU A 149 -20.45 -3.15 3.91
CA GLU A 149 -20.94 -3.90 2.76
C GLU A 149 -21.15 -5.38 3.06
N GLN A 150 -20.20 -6.01 3.76
CA GLN A 150 -20.19 -7.47 3.97
C GLN A 150 -21.09 -7.91 5.13
N ASN A 151 -21.30 -7.06 6.13
CA ASN A 151 -22.09 -7.40 7.33
C ASN A 151 -23.43 -6.69 7.38
N ASN A 152 -23.70 -5.81 6.41
CA ASN A 152 -24.87 -4.95 6.34
C ASN A 152 -25.07 -4.16 7.65
N VAL A 153 -24.06 -3.38 7.98
CA VAL A 153 -23.99 -2.50 9.17
C VAL A 153 -23.80 -1.04 8.73
N HIS A 154 -24.22 -0.09 9.57
CA HIS A 154 -24.08 1.33 9.32
C HIS A 154 -23.15 1.96 10.36
N PHE A 155 -22.14 2.69 9.90
CA PHE A 155 -21.23 3.40 10.77
C PHE A 155 -21.75 4.81 11.11
N ILE A 156 -21.65 5.14 12.39
CA ILE A 156 -21.82 6.47 12.96
C ILE A 156 -20.46 6.85 13.56
N PHE A 157 -19.72 7.71 12.87
CA PHE A 157 -18.42 8.15 13.36
C PHE A 157 -18.57 9.24 14.43
N VAL A 158 -17.83 9.13 15.52
CA VAL A 158 -17.71 10.18 16.54
C VAL A 158 -16.35 10.84 16.35
N LEU A 159 -16.34 12.00 15.70
CA LEU A 159 -15.13 12.69 15.29
C LEU A 159 -14.57 13.57 16.41
N GLN A 160 -13.25 13.58 16.54
CA GLN A 160 -12.57 14.42 17.54
C GLN A 160 -12.62 15.91 17.19
N GLU A 161 -12.46 16.28 15.91
CA GLU A 161 -12.31 17.68 15.49
C GLU A 161 -12.86 17.89 14.07
N LYS A 162 -13.26 19.13 13.76
CA LYS A 162 -13.84 19.52 12.48
C LYS A 162 -12.77 19.77 11.41
N ASN A 163 -13.13 19.53 10.16
CA ASN A 163 -12.36 19.83 8.95
C ASN A 163 -10.99 19.15 8.88
N ILE A 164 -10.82 17.99 9.53
CA ILE A 164 -9.60 17.20 9.38
C ILE A 164 -9.50 16.70 7.93
N ILE A 165 -8.40 17.05 7.26
CA ILE A 165 -8.10 16.58 5.90
C ILE A 165 -7.68 15.11 5.96
N VAL A 166 -8.28 14.26 5.12
CA VAL A 166 -7.80 12.87 4.99
C VAL A 166 -6.46 12.84 4.25
N PRO A 167 -5.40 12.21 4.80
CA PRO A 167 -4.04 12.26 4.25
C PRO A 167 -3.92 11.74 2.81
N PHE A 168 -4.78 10.79 2.44
CA PHE A 168 -4.80 10.14 1.13
C PHE A 168 -5.62 10.89 0.07
N SER A 169 -6.22 12.04 0.40
CA SER A 169 -6.95 12.83 -0.60
C SER A 169 -6.02 13.53 -1.58
N LYS A 170 -6.43 13.57 -2.85
CA LYS A 170 -5.79 14.40 -3.87
C LYS A 170 -6.28 15.86 -3.72
N PRO A 171 -5.41 16.87 -3.96
CA PRO A 171 -5.85 18.25 -4.08
C PRO A 171 -6.89 18.42 -5.19
N ARG A 172 -7.92 19.23 -4.94
CA ARG A 172 -8.89 19.69 -5.94
C ARG A 172 -8.27 20.80 -6.80
N VAL A 173 -8.98 21.20 -7.87
CA VAL A 173 -8.56 22.30 -8.76
C VAL A 173 -8.29 23.60 -7.98
N ASN A 174 -9.07 23.88 -6.95
CA ASN A 174 -8.92 25.05 -6.09
C ASN A 174 -7.89 24.87 -4.95
N GLY A 175 -7.12 23.78 -4.95
CA GLY A 175 -6.11 23.49 -3.91
C GLY A 175 -6.66 22.89 -2.61
N SER A 176 -7.98 22.96 -2.36
CA SER A 176 -8.58 22.32 -1.19
C SER A 176 -8.48 20.79 -1.26
N ARG A 177 -8.57 20.13 -0.10
CA ARG A 177 -8.52 18.67 0.03
C ARG A 177 -9.79 18.16 0.69
N GLN A 178 -10.08 16.88 0.48
CA GLN A 178 -11.24 16.24 1.08
C GLN A 178 -11.06 16.13 2.60
N THR A 179 -12.08 16.52 3.36
CA THR A 179 -12.13 16.33 4.81
C THR A 179 -12.73 14.97 5.19
N MET A 180 -12.57 14.57 6.46
CA MET A 180 -13.20 13.37 6.99
C MET A 180 -14.71 13.39 6.83
N GLU A 181 -15.36 14.52 7.13
CA GLU A 181 -16.81 14.69 7.01
C GLU A 181 -17.28 14.49 5.56
N GLU A 182 -16.57 15.08 4.61
CA GLU A 182 -16.87 14.93 3.19
C GLU A 182 -16.68 13.49 2.73
N TRP A 183 -15.65 12.80 3.22
CA TRP A 183 -15.42 11.39 2.92
C TRP A 183 -16.52 10.50 3.52
N ILE A 184 -16.88 10.70 4.79
CA ILE A 184 -17.93 9.96 5.50
C ILE A 184 -19.27 10.12 4.78
N LYS A 185 -19.65 11.36 4.44
CA LYS A 185 -20.85 11.67 3.66
C LYS A 185 -20.82 11.02 2.28
N GLN A 186 -19.67 11.06 1.58
CA GLN A 186 -19.53 10.40 0.28
C GLN A 186 -19.75 8.88 0.38
N LYS A 187 -19.35 8.25 1.49
CA LYS A 187 -19.59 6.83 1.77
C LYS A 187 -20.97 6.54 2.37
N LYS A 188 -21.82 7.55 2.49
CA LYS A 188 -23.18 7.47 3.04
C LYS A 188 -23.24 7.00 4.49
N PHE A 189 -22.17 7.24 5.24
CA PHE A 189 -22.14 7.06 6.68
C PHE A 189 -22.58 8.33 7.39
N SER A 190 -22.86 8.21 8.68
CA SER A 190 -23.24 9.33 9.54
C SER A 190 -22.07 9.71 10.44
N PHE A 191 -22.09 10.93 10.97
CA PHE A 191 -21.15 11.33 12.01
C PHE A 191 -21.74 12.38 12.95
N CYS A 192 -21.16 12.46 14.13
CA CYS A 192 -21.24 13.59 15.06
C CYS A 192 -19.84 13.87 15.61
N TYR A 193 -19.73 14.81 16.55
CA TYR A 193 -18.48 15.07 17.25
C TYR A 193 -18.53 14.53 18.68
N VAL A 194 -17.35 14.36 19.28
CA VAL A 194 -17.23 14.01 20.70
C VAL A 194 -18.01 15.03 21.55
N GLY A 195 -18.90 14.54 22.41
CA GLY A 195 -19.80 15.36 23.23
C GLY A 195 -21.11 15.77 22.55
N GLU A 196 -21.31 15.46 21.27
CA GLU A 196 -22.55 15.72 20.53
C GLU A 196 -23.41 14.45 20.33
N GLU A 197 -23.02 13.31 20.91
CA GLU A 197 -23.64 11.99 20.68
C GLU A 197 -25.11 11.98 21.11
N GLU A 198 -25.42 12.55 22.29
CA GLU A 198 -26.79 12.64 22.77
C GLU A 198 -27.66 13.52 21.84
N THR A 199 -27.09 14.61 21.33
CA THR A 199 -27.75 15.50 20.37
C THR A 199 -28.00 14.78 19.05
N PHE A 200 -27.02 14.02 18.55
CA PHE A 200 -27.18 13.21 17.34
C PHE A 200 -28.32 12.19 17.48
N ARG A 201 -28.44 11.54 18.64
CA ARG A 201 -29.51 10.56 18.92
C ARG A 201 -30.93 11.17 18.97
N LYS A 202 -31.04 12.50 19.05
CA LYS A 202 -32.32 13.23 18.97
C LYS A 202 -32.67 13.62 17.53
N THR A 203 -31.77 13.45 16.57
CA THR A 203 -32.00 13.84 15.17
C THR A 203 -32.98 12.91 14.46
N THR A 204 -33.68 13.42 13.46
CA THR A 204 -34.53 12.63 12.58
C THR A 204 -33.75 11.58 11.80
N GLU A 205 -32.49 11.85 11.47
CA GLU A 205 -31.59 10.90 10.82
C GLU A 205 -31.36 9.67 11.68
N TYR A 206 -30.99 9.85 12.95
CA TYR A 206 -30.80 8.75 13.88
C TYR A 206 -32.09 7.94 14.05
N GLN A 207 -33.22 8.60 14.27
CA GLN A 207 -34.51 7.91 14.44
C GLN A 207 -34.88 7.08 13.21
N ARG A 208 -34.60 7.60 12.01
CA ARG A 208 -34.76 6.88 10.75
C ARG A 208 -33.82 5.67 10.66
N LEU A 209 -32.56 5.80 11.05
CA LEU A 209 -31.58 4.70 11.04
C LEU A 209 -32.02 3.58 11.98
N VAL A 210 -32.33 3.89 13.25
CA VAL A 210 -32.79 2.90 14.23
C VAL A 210 -34.01 2.15 13.72
N THR A 211 -34.98 2.86 13.15
CA THR A 211 -36.26 2.28 12.72
C THR A 211 -36.15 1.43 11.44
N HIS A 212 -35.31 1.84 10.50
CA HIS A 212 -35.35 1.30 9.13
C HIS A 212 -34.09 0.56 8.70
N PHE A 213 -32.93 0.87 9.27
CA PHE A 213 -31.68 0.23 8.83
C PHE A 213 -31.67 -1.24 9.23
N GLY A 214 -31.45 -2.12 8.24
CA GLY A 214 -31.46 -3.57 8.44
C GLY A 214 -32.82 -4.17 8.79
N LYS A 215 -33.93 -3.42 8.61
CA LYS A 215 -35.28 -3.92 8.88
C LYS A 215 -35.55 -5.20 8.09
N GLY A 216 -36.00 -6.24 8.79
CA GLY A 216 -36.29 -7.56 8.22
C GLY A 216 -35.11 -8.54 8.26
N LEU A 217 -33.95 -8.12 8.76
CA LEU A 217 -32.81 -9.01 9.00
C LEU A 217 -32.80 -9.51 10.44
N ASN A 218 -32.19 -10.68 10.65
CA ASN A 218 -31.85 -11.14 11.98
C ASN A 218 -30.90 -10.15 12.67
N SER A 219 -30.84 -10.22 14.01
CA SER A 219 -29.85 -9.49 14.80
C SER A 219 -28.45 -9.73 14.22
N LEU A 220 -27.61 -8.70 14.22
CA LEU A 220 -26.21 -8.85 13.80
C LEU A 220 -25.53 -9.95 14.63
N LYS A 221 -25.80 -10.00 15.93
CA LYS A 221 -25.22 -11.02 16.82
C LYS A 221 -25.53 -12.45 16.38
N ASP A 222 -26.76 -12.72 15.94
CA ASP A 222 -27.14 -14.05 15.46
C ASP A 222 -26.54 -14.36 14.09
N ALA A 223 -26.51 -13.37 13.19
CA ALA A 223 -25.88 -13.50 11.86
C ALA A 223 -24.38 -13.83 11.96
N LEU A 224 -23.67 -13.24 12.93
CA LEU A 224 -22.26 -13.52 13.15
C LEU A 224 -22.02 -14.94 13.70
N ARG A 225 -22.91 -15.45 14.57
CA ARG A 225 -22.81 -16.83 15.09
C ARG A 225 -22.99 -17.87 14.00
N THR A 226 -23.92 -17.65 13.07
CA THR A 226 -24.14 -18.57 11.95
C THR A 226 -22.96 -18.61 11.00
N ASN A 227 -22.31 -17.46 10.77
CA ASN A 227 -21.16 -17.38 9.87
C ASN A 227 -19.91 -18.07 10.46
N SER A 228 -19.66 -17.95 11.77
CA SER A 228 -18.56 -18.65 12.43
C SER A 228 -18.69 -20.18 12.41
N SER A 229 -19.91 -20.70 12.20
CA SER A 229 -20.18 -22.14 12.15
C SER A 229 -19.92 -22.73 10.76
N ALA A 230 -19.87 -21.90 9.72
CA ALA A 230 -19.68 -22.33 8.33
C ALA A 230 -18.19 -22.39 7.93
N THR A 231 -17.29 -21.77 8.69
CA THR A 231 -15.84 -21.69 8.40
C THR A 231 -15.02 -22.87 8.95
N LEU A 232 -15.65 -23.94 9.42
CA LEU A 232 -15.00 -25.16 9.94
C LEU A 232 -14.86 -26.31 8.92
N HIS A 233 -14.97 -26.02 7.62
CA HIS A 233 -14.80 -27.01 6.54
C HIS A 233 -13.73 -26.61 5.53
#